data_AF-A0A0G4ELT2-F1
#
_entry.id   AF-A0A0G4ELT2-F1
#
_cell.length_a   1.000
_cell.length_b   1.000
_cell.length_c   1.000
_cell.angle_alpha   90.00
_cell.angle_beta   90.00
_cell.angle_gamma   90.00
#
_symmetry.space_group_name_H-M   'P 1'
#
loop_
_entity.id
_entity.type
_entity.pdbx_description
1 polymer ?
#
loop_
_entity_poly.entity_id
_entity_poly.type
_entity_poly.pdbx_seq_one_letter_code
_entity_poly.pdbx_strand_id
1 'polypeptide(L)'
;MPAIEPSLPTTGLDYVLICLPQPSEQPTPQQCTQPAEDENGVCPYPLGMGTEWTVTEEDARDSGGRLKVERVPYAAVGSLINDKSASSSSAWQQPHQQQRRPEQQAMKPKAVEIRLPPDTNEATQRLVGGIILRTITPAEVQQLIRQGADAAVYVELWRRRIEWRTRVLRLCLLSLAIDDWSTPTVLEEGLSIGLDQGAEVVLPLWPSREVQAAILPALIEAIGWLRINSFPETWKVSRYFSIESKGPIEMAVRAGNLTAVKTLVVNGAVLRGRGWLWGRRTLVELPRLVRSSQQYEEALLAIYTYLVKHDRSLAISATVLDSAAETGPIYSRGFTFAYLQLMKDNGATVTPYMLIPASWTWPYLD
;
A
#
# COMPACT_ATOMS: atom_id res chain seq x y z
N MET A 1 53.13 55.45 -19.06
CA MET A 1 51.94 54.61 -18.93
C MET A 1 52.01 53.91 -17.58
N PRO A 2 51.18 54.26 -16.58
CA PRO A 2 51.15 53.57 -15.31
C PRO A 2 50.18 52.38 -15.34
N ALA A 3 50.57 51.31 -14.66
CA ALA A 3 49.83 50.07 -14.54
C ALA A 3 48.61 50.24 -13.61
N ILE A 4 47.49 49.62 -14.02
CA ILE A 4 46.24 49.55 -13.26
C ILE A 4 46.26 48.25 -12.46
N GLU A 5 46.28 48.34 -11.14
CA GLU A 5 45.97 47.23 -10.22
C GLU A 5 44.44 47.08 -10.09
N PRO A 6 43.88 45.85 -10.17
CA PRO A 6 42.47 45.64 -9.89
C PRO A 6 42.23 45.40 -8.39
N SER A 7 41.40 46.27 -7.80
CA SER A 7 40.84 46.16 -6.46
C SER A 7 39.81 45.02 -6.36
N LEU A 8 39.98 44.14 -5.37
CA LEU A 8 39.00 43.13 -4.95
C LEU A 8 37.85 43.79 -4.14
N PRO A 9 36.57 43.39 -4.35
CA PRO A 9 35.49 43.82 -3.47
C PRO A 9 35.42 42.94 -2.20
N THR A 10 35.45 43.61 -1.05
CA THR A 10 35.17 43.03 0.27
C THR A 10 33.66 43.04 0.50
N THR A 11 33.00 41.88 0.42
CA THR A 11 31.60 41.72 0.84
C THR A 11 31.58 41.40 2.33
N GLY A 12 31.35 42.43 3.15
CA GLY A 12 30.97 42.28 4.55
C GLY A 12 29.53 41.75 4.64
N LEU A 13 29.35 40.66 5.37
CA LEU A 13 28.03 40.15 5.77
C LEU A 13 27.68 40.78 7.12
N ASP A 14 26.77 41.75 7.10
CA ASP A 14 26.11 42.26 8.30
C ASP A 14 25.09 41.24 8.80
N TYR A 15 25.32 40.67 9.99
CA TYR A 15 24.34 39.85 10.70
C TYR A 15 23.51 40.74 11.62
N VAL A 16 22.21 40.84 11.34
CA VAL A 16 21.23 41.44 12.26
C VAL A 16 20.81 40.40 13.29
N LEU A 17 21.25 40.57 14.54
CA LEU A 17 20.75 39.84 15.69
C LEU A 17 19.33 40.33 16.03
N ILE A 18 18.31 39.49 15.83
CA ILE A 18 16.95 39.75 16.31
C ILE A 18 16.79 39.02 17.65
N CYS A 19 16.77 39.78 18.75
CA CYS A 19 16.41 39.27 20.07
C CYS A 19 14.90 39.00 20.13
N LEU A 20 14.53 37.74 20.33
CA LEU A 20 13.14 37.36 20.65
C LEU A 20 12.91 37.50 22.16
N PRO A 21 11.74 38.02 22.60
CA PRO A 21 11.41 38.15 24.01
C PRO A 21 11.19 36.77 24.66
N GLN A 22 11.69 36.62 25.89
CA GLN A 22 11.48 35.43 26.71
C GLN A 22 10.01 35.28 27.13
N PRO A 23 9.41 34.08 27.04
CA PRO A 23 8.13 33.81 27.66
C PRO A 23 8.31 33.57 29.17
N SER A 24 7.57 34.38 29.94
CA SER A 24 7.40 34.32 31.38
C SER A 24 6.70 33.05 31.86
N GLU A 25 7.26 32.47 32.93
CA GLU A 25 6.62 31.70 34.01
C GLU A 25 5.63 30.57 33.65
N GLN A 26 6.13 29.32 33.80
CA GLN A 26 5.32 28.11 33.88
C GLN A 26 4.67 27.95 35.26
N PRO A 27 3.43 27.45 35.37
CA PRO A 27 2.87 27.00 36.63
C PRO A 27 3.40 25.60 37.01
N THR A 28 3.60 25.42 38.31
CA THR A 28 4.06 24.24 39.05
C THR A 28 3.30 22.95 38.68
N PRO A 29 3.97 21.80 38.48
CA PRO A 29 3.28 20.52 38.39
C PRO A 29 2.85 20.03 39.78
N GLN A 30 1.56 19.74 39.92
CA GLN A 30 1.01 18.99 41.04
C GLN A 30 1.64 17.58 41.09
N GLN A 31 2.01 17.17 42.29
CA GLN A 31 2.51 15.84 42.61
C GLN A 31 1.46 14.77 42.29
N CYS A 32 1.73 13.91 41.31
CA CYS A 32 1.09 12.61 41.17
C CYS A 32 1.89 11.59 41.97
N THR A 33 1.25 11.01 42.99
CA THR A 33 1.73 9.89 43.78
C THR A 33 1.94 8.68 42.86
N GLN A 34 3.15 8.14 42.81
CA GLN A 34 3.43 6.86 42.13
C GLN A 34 2.95 5.69 43.00
N PRO A 35 2.27 4.67 42.45
CA PRO A 35 2.20 3.37 43.08
C PRO A 35 3.47 2.56 42.76
N ALA A 36 3.88 1.76 43.76
CA ALA A 36 5.08 0.93 43.77
C ALA A 36 5.20 0.02 42.54
N GLU A 37 6.42 -0.04 42.00
CA GLU A 37 6.84 -1.00 40.99
C GLU A 37 6.99 -2.38 41.65
N ASP A 38 6.17 -3.34 41.21
CA ASP A 38 6.35 -4.75 41.50
C ASP A 38 7.27 -5.34 40.41
N GLU A 39 8.54 -5.53 40.76
CA GLU A 39 9.51 -6.27 39.95
C GLU A 39 9.16 -7.77 39.99
N ASN A 40 8.63 -8.31 38.88
CA ASN A 40 8.64 -9.73 38.42
C ASN A 40 7.36 -10.21 37.71
N GLY A 41 6.67 -9.35 36.96
CA GLY A 41 5.55 -9.75 36.11
C GLY A 41 5.96 -10.17 34.69
N VAL A 42 6.42 -11.40 34.48
CA VAL A 42 6.38 -12.00 33.13
C VAL A 42 4.91 -12.22 32.78
N CYS A 43 4.33 -11.35 31.95
CA CYS A 43 2.98 -11.52 31.43
C CYS A 43 2.93 -12.70 30.45
N PRO A 44 2.17 -13.79 30.71
CA PRO A 44 1.82 -14.75 29.69
C PRO A 44 0.55 -14.23 29.00
N TYR A 45 0.67 -13.58 27.85
CA TYR A 45 -0.52 -13.31 27.05
C TYR A 45 -0.86 -14.56 26.22
N PRO A 46 -2.09 -15.10 26.32
CA PRO A 46 -2.53 -16.15 25.43
C PRO A 46 -2.72 -15.53 24.03
N LEU A 47 -2.08 -16.13 23.03
CA LEU A 47 -2.46 -15.90 21.64
C LEU A 47 -3.95 -16.28 21.51
N GLY A 48 -4.82 -15.29 21.36
CA GLY A 48 -6.24 -15.51 21.14
C GLY A 48 -6.45 -16.40 19.90
N MET A 49 -7.36 -17.36 20.02
CA MET A 49 -7.74 -18.26 18.93
C MET A 49 -8.45 -17.44 17.84
N GLY A 50 -7.71 -17.01 16.82
CA GLY A 50 -8.29 -16.44 15.61
C GLY A 50 -9.06 -17.50 14.82
N THR A 51 -10.05 -17.08 14.04
CA THR A 51 -10.69 -17.99 13.07
C THR A 51 -9.77 -18.07 11.84
N GLU A 52 -9.28 -19.26 11.53
CA GLU A 52 -8.45 -19.57 10.36
C GLU A 52 -9.34 -19.80 9.13
N TRP A 53 -8.91 -19.28 7.98
CA TRP A 53 -9.60 -19.43 6.70
C TRP A 53 -8.60 -19.92 5.66
N THR A 54 -8.83 -21.10 5.12
CA THR A 54 -8.17 -21.58 3.91
C THR A 54 -9.18 -21.54 2.78
N VAL A 55 -8.95 -20.70 1.77
CA VAL A 55 -9.76 -20.70 0.54
C VAL A 55 -9.16 -21.74 -0.40
N THR A 56 -9.86 -22.85 -0.62
CA THR A 56 -9.44 -23.90 -1.55
C THR A 56 -10.10 -23.72 -2.92
N GLU A 57 -9.52 -24.34 -3.97
CA GLU A 57 -10.06 -24.30 -5.33
C GLU A 57 -11.44 -24.99 -5.42
N GLU A 58 -11.71 -25.96 -4.55
CA GLU A 58 -13.00 -26.66 -4.45
C GLU A 58 -14.10 -25.77 -3.86
N ASP A 59 -13.78 -24.91 -2.89
CA ASP A 59 -14.74 -23.97 -2.29
C ASP A 59 -15.27 -22.94 -3.29
N ALA A 60 -14.46 -22.59 -4.30
CA ALA A 60 -14.83 -21.65 -5.36
C ALA A 60 -15.74 -22.29 -6.44
N ARG A 61 -15.66 -23.61 -6.63
CA ARG A 61 -16.37 -24.32 -7.72
C ARG A 61 -17.76 -24.83 -7.32
N ASP A 62 -17.91 -25.34 -6.10
CA ASP A 62 -19.14 -26.06 -5.69
C ASP A 62 -20.18 -25.19 -4.97
N SER A 63 -19.85 -23.94 -4.66
CA SER A 63 -20.64 -23.15 -3.72
C SER A 63 -21.72 -22.25 -4.33
N GLY A 64 -21.78 -22.09 -5.66
CA GLY A 64 -22.64 -21.06 -6.27
C GLY A 64 -22.39 -19.65 -5.68
N GLY A 65 -21.18 -19.38 -5.19
CA GLY A 65 -20.81 -18.13 -4.49
C GLY A 65 -20.96 -18.16 -2.96
N ARG A 66 -21.31 -19.29 -2.35
CA ARG A 66 -21.49 -19.45 -0.89
C ARG A 66 -20.29 -20.13 -0.22
N LEU A 67 -19.27 -19.36 0.15
CA LEU A 67 -18.10 -19.86 0.87
C LEU A 67 -18.49 -20.76 2.05
N LYS A 68 -17.99 -22.01 2.05
CA LYS A 68 -18.18 -22.94 3.16
C LYS A 68 -17.16 -22.60 4.23
N VAL A 69 -17.66 -22.21 5.40
CA VAL A 69 -16.84 -21.83 6.55
C VAL A 69 -16.62 -23.08 7.40
N GLU A 70 -15.43 -23.67 7.32
CA GLU A 70 -15.06 -24.76 8.22
C GLU A 70 -14.12 -24.22 9.31
N ARG A 71 -14.59 -24.26 10.57
CA ARG A 71 -13.75 -23.94 11.73
C ARG A 71 -12.76 -25.08 11.92
N VAL A 72 -11.49 -24.86 11.57
CA VAL A 72 -10.44 -25.83 11.83
C VAL A 72 -9.81 -25.55 13.21
N PRO A 73 -9.96 -26.44 14.21
CA PRO A 73 -9.21 -26.33 15.46
C PRO A 73 -7.73 -26.65 15.23
N TYR A 74 -6.86 -25.93 15.95
CA TYR A 74 -5.40 -25.97 15.85
C TYR A 74 -4.80 -27.30 16.35
N ALA A 75 -5.01 -28.41 15.63
CA ALA A 75 -4.26 -29.67 15.80
C ALA A 75 -4.66 -30.74 14.75
N ALA A 76 -4.33 -30.54 13.46
CA ALA A 76 -4.08 -31.63 12.50
C ALA A 76 -3.83 -31.04 11.10
N VAL A 77 -2.57 -31.00 10.66
CA VAL A 77 -2.28 -30.94 9.22
C VAL A 77 -1.18 -31.96 8.94
N GLY A 78 -1.62 -33.17 8.59
CA GLY A 78 -0.80 -34.21 7.98
C GLY A 78 -0.77 -34.01 6.46
N SER A 79 0.43 -34.05 5.90
CA SER A 79 0.71 -33.93 4.48
C SER A 79 0.21 -35.14 3.69
N LEU A 80 -0.55 -34.94 2.61
CA LEU A 80 -0.78 -35.95 1.58
C LEU A 80 -0.52 -35.40 0.18
N ILE A 81 0.16 -36.23 -0.59
CA ILE A 81 0.83 -35.98 -1.86
C ILE A 81 -0.10 -36.32 -3.03
N ASN A 82 -0.02 -35.49 -4.07
CA ASN A 82 -0.40 -35.60 -5.50
C ASN A 82 -1.10 -36.88 -6.00
N ASP A 83 -2.10 -36.67 -6.86
CA ASP A 83 -2.32 -37.53 -8.02
C ASP A 83 -2.71 -36.76 -9.30
N LYS A 84 -2.54 -37.47 -10.43
CA LYS A 84 -2.13 -37.02 -11.76
C LYS A 84 -3.25 -37.22 -12.80
N SER A 85 -3.10 -36.58 -13.97
CA SER A 85 -3.77 -36.82 -15.30
C SER A 85 -5.08 -36.05 -15.55
N ALA A 86 -5.47 -35.64 -16.77
CA ALA A 86 -4.97 -35.84 -18.14
C ALA A 86 -5.38 -34.66 -19.06
N SER A 87 -4.56 -34.39 -20.09
CA SER A 87 -4.82 -33.42 -21.16
C SER A 87 -5.64 -34.02 -22.30
N SER A 88 -6.51 -33.20 -22.92
CA SER A 88 -6.99 -33.41 -24.30
C SER A 88 -6.99 -32.10 -25.07
N SER A 89 -6.70 -32.19 -26.37
CA SER A 89 -6.25 -31.13 -27.27
C SER A 89 -7.21 -30.95 -28.44
N SER A 90 -7.50 -29.71 -28.82
CA SER A 90 -7.98 -29.28 -30.16
C SER A 90 -7.80 -27.75 -30.26
N ALA A 91 -6.94 -27.19 -31.11
CA ALA A 91 -6.87 -27.13 -32.59
C ALA A 91 -7.74 -26.00 -33.22
N TRP A 92 -7.07 -24.84 -33.40
CA TRP A 92 -7.20 -23.80 -34.45
C TRP A 92 -8.51 -23.02 -34.64
N GLN A 93 -8.47 -21.72 -34.29
CA GLN A 93 -9.21 -20.63 -34.96
C GLN A 93 -8.42 -19.30 -34.90
N GLN A 94 -8.57 -18.50 -35.96
CA GLN A 94 -7.78 -17.33 -36.40
C GLN A 94 -7.86 -16.07 -35.51
N PRO A 95 -6.92 -15.11 -35.65
CA PRO A 95 -6.78 -13.98 -34.73
C PRO A 95 -7.64 -12.77 -35.16
N HIS A 96 -8.73 -12.54 -34.44
CA HIS A 96 -9.15 -11.16 -34.18
C HIS A 96 -8.33 -10.65 -32.99
N GLN A 97 -7.75 -9.44 -33.09
CA GLN A 97 -7.14 -8.73 -31.97
C GLN A 97 -8.24 -8.27 -31.00
N GLN A 98 -8.91 -9.24 -30.38
CA GLN A 98 -9.67 -9.05 -29.18
C GLN A 98 -8.61 -8.99 -28.08
N GLN A 99 -8.44 -7.80 -27.52
CA GLN A 99 -7.60 -7.52 -26.37
C GLN A 99 -7.82 -8.64 -25.36
N ARG A 100 -6.87 -9.58 -25.29
CA ARG A 100 -7.02 -10.81 -24.51
C ARG A 100 -7.35 -10.37 -23.10
N ARG A 101 -8.60 -10.62 -22.67
CA ARG A 101 -8.92 -10.57 -21.25
C ARG A 101 -7.87 -11.45 -20.59
N PRO A 102 -7.12 -10.93 -19.60
CA PRO A 102 -6.31 -11.79 -18.76
C PRO A 102 -7.25 -12.91 -18.31
N GLU A 103 -6.95 -14.15 -18.68
CA GLU A 103 -7.66 -15.30 -18.12
C GLU A 103 -7.62 -15.09 -16.60
N GLN A 104 -8.79 -14.99 -15.98
CA GLN A 104 -8.90 -14.80 -14.54
C GLN A 104 -8.14 -15.95 -13.88
N GLN A 105 -6.90 -15.68 -13.45
CA GLN A 105 -6.03 -16.69 -12.89
C GLN A 105 -6.74 -17.25 -11.66
N ALA A 106 -7.04 -18.55 -11.69
CA ALA A 106 -7.57 -19.25 -10.53
C ALA A 106 -6.59 -19.04 -9.38
N MET A 107 -7.08 -18.44 -8.29
CA MET A 107 -6.28 -18.11 -7.12
C MET A 107 -5.65 -19.40 -6.58
N LYS A 108 -4.31 -19.49 -6.56
CA LYS A 108 -3.57 -20.56 -5.89
C LYS A 108 -2.87 -19.97 -4.66
N PRO A 109 -3.57 -19.76 -3.53
CA PRO A 109 -2.95 -19.23 -2.32
C PRO A 109 -2.11 -20.34 -1.67
N LYS A 110 -0.97 -20.71 -2.26
CA LYS A 110 -0.16 -21.83 -1.76
C LYS A 110 0.61 -21.53 -0.46
N ALA A 111 0.51 -20.31 0.09
CA ALA A 111 1.28 -19.94 1.29
C ALA A 111 0.72 -18.74 2.08
N VAL A 112 -0.51 -18.30 1.82
CA VAL A 112 -1.08 -17.12 2.49
C VAL A 112 -2.40 -17.46 3.15
N GLU A 113 -2.41 -17.27 4.46
CA GLU A 113 -3.57 -17.40 5.33
C GLU A 113 -4.22 -16.03 5.49
N ILE A 114 -5.55 -15.99 5.43
CA ILE A 114 -6.33 -14.76 5.58
C ILE A 114 -6.98 -14.81 6.96
N ARG A 115 -6.67 -13.84 7.83
CA ARG A 115 -7.22 -13.75 9.18
C ARG A 115 -8.12 -12.54 9.35
N LEU A 116 -9.20 -12.77 10.09
CA LEU A 116 -10.14 -11.76 10.53
C LEU A 116 -10.10 -11.65 12.06
N PRO A 117 -10.50 -10.51 12.65
CA PRO A 117 -10.66 -10.38 14.10
C PRO A 117 -11.55 -11.50 14.68
N PRO A 118 -11.27 -12.01 15.90
CA PRO A 118 -11.96 -13.17 16.48
C PRO A 118 -13.47 -13.00 16.64
N ASP A 119 -13.97 -11.76 16.70
CA ASP A 119 -15.40 -11.44 16.88
C ASP A 119 -16.08 -10.98 15.59
N THR A 120 -15.50 -11.31 14.43
CA THR A 120 -16.05 -10.90 13.13
C THR A 120 -17.35 -11.64 12.84
N ASN A 121 -18.45 -10.91 12.71
CA ASN A 121 -19.77 -11.49 12.42
C ASN A 121 -19.87 -12.07 10.99
N GLU A 122 -20.89 -12.91 10.75
CA GLU A 122 -21.10 -13.59 9.45
C GLU A 122 -21.25 -12.60 8.29
N ALA A 123 -21.98 -11.49 8.49
CA ALA A 123 -22.17 -10.48 7.45
C ALA A 123 -20.84 -9.85 7.00
N THR A 124 -19.93 -9.59 7.94
CA THR A 124 -18.59 -9.08 7.68
C THR A 124 -17.72 -10.12 6.98
N GLN A 125 -17.78 -11.39 7.40
CA GLN A 125 -17.07 -12.48 6.74
C GLN A 125 -17.51 -12.62 5.27
N ARG A 126 -18.83 -12.55 4.99
CA ARG A 126 -19.37 -12.58 3.63
C ARG A 126 -18.95 -11.37 2.81
N LEU A 127 -18.91 -10.19 3.43
CA LEU A 127 -18.43 -8.97 2.78
C LEU A 127 -16.95 -9.10 2.39
N VAL A 128 -16.10 -9.54 3.32
CA VAL A 128 -14.67 -9.74 3.06
C VAL A 128 -14.45 -10.79 1.97
N GLY A 129 -15.08 -11.96 2.08
CA GLY A 129 -14.97 -13.02 1.09
C GLY A 129 -15.41 -12.57 -0.30
N GLY A 130 -16.53 -11.84 -0.39
CA GLY A 130 -17.02 -11.27 -1.64
C GLY A 130 -16.08 -10.25 -2.27
N ILE A 131 -15.42 -9.41 -1.47
CA ILE A 131 -14.41 -8.44 -1.95
C ILE A 131 -13.16 -9.17 -2.44
N ILE A 132 -12.60 -10.11 -1.66
CA ILE A 132 -11.37 -10.84 -2.00
C ILE A 132 -11.55 -11.66 -3.27
N LEU A 133 -12.70 -12.31 -3.42
CA LEU A 133 -13.03 -13.12 -4.59
C LEU A 133 -13.62 -12.29 -5.75
N ARG A 134 -13.87 -11.00 -5.56
CA ARG A 134 -14.48 -10.09 -6.54
C ARG A 134 -15.86 -10.55 -7.03
N THR A 135 -16.61 -11.26 -6.18
CA THR A 135 -17.94 -11.83 -6.51
C THR A 135 -19.10 -10.99 -6.03
N ILE A 136 -18.85 -9.97 -5.21
CA ILE A 136 -19.91 -9.15 -4.61
C ILE A 136 -20.31 -7.96 -5.49
N THR A 137 -21.61 -7.67 -5.53
CA THR A 137 -22.17 -6.51 -6.22
C THR A 137 -22.31 -5.29 -5.29
N PRO A 138 -22.41 -4.06 -5.83
CA PRO A 138 -22.64 -2.87 -5.00
C PRO A 138 -23.91 -2.94 -4.13
N ALA A 139 -24.98 -3.54 -4.64
CA ALA A 139 -26.22 -3.73 -3.90
C ALA A 139 -26.05 -4.70 -2.72
N GLU A 140 -25.28 -5.79 -2.92
CA GLU A 140 -24.97 -6.74 -1.85
C GLU A 140 -24.05 -6.13 -0.80
N VAL A 141 -23.08 -5.28 -1.17
CA VAL A 141 -22.26 -4.53 -0.21
C VAL A 141 -23.16 -3.72 0.71
N GLN A 142 -24.06 -2.90 0.15
CA GLN A 142 -24.99 -2.09 0.95
C GLN A 142 -25.90 -2.96 1.82
N GLN A 143 -26.38 -4.10 1.29
CA GLN A 143 -27.24 -4.99 2.04
C GLN A 143 -26.52 -5.66 3.22
N LEU A 144 -25.27 -6.10 3.04
CA LEU A 144 -24.46 -6.67 4.13
C LEU A 144 -24.14 -5.61 5.20
N ILE A 145 -23.84 -4.38 4.79
CA ILE A 145 -23.65 -3.25 5.73
C ILE A 145 -24.92 -3.01 6.56
N ARG A 146 -26.10 -3.02 5.93
CA ARG A 146 -27.39 -2.92 6.66
C ARG A 146 -27.64 -4.08 7.62
N GLN A 147 -27.07 -5.25 7.35
CA GLN A 147 -27.09 -6.42 8.24
C GLN A 147 -26.03 -6.35 9.36
N GLY A 148 -25.29 -5.25 9.46
CA GLY A 148 -24.27 -5.04 10.49
C GLY A 148 -22.87 -5.51 10.10
N ALA A 149 -22.57 -5.69 8.81
CA ALA A 149 -21.20 -5.92 8.37
C ALA A 149 -20.31 -4.70 8.68
N ASP A 150 -19.14 -4.93 9.27
CA ASP A 150 -18.14 -3.88 9.51
C ASP A 150 -17.30 -3.64 8.24
N ALA A 151 -17.65 -2.58 7.50
CA ALA A 151 -16.90 -2.19 6.30
C ALA A 151 -15.49 -1.67 6.61
N ALA A 152 -15.21 -1.30 7.86
CA ALA A 152 -13.92 -0.80 8.31
C ALA A 152 -13.06 -1.89 8.96
N VAL A 153 -13.45 -3.16 8.82
CA VAL A 153 -12.67 -4.31 9.26
C VAL A 153 -11.29 -4.33 8.59
N TYR A 154 -10.28 -4.72 9.37
CA TYR A 154 -8.95 -5.02 8.86
C TYR A 154 -8.81 -6.51 8.63
N VAL A 155 -8.24 -6.85 7.49
CA VAL A 155 -7.88 -8.21 7.09
C VAL A 155 -6.38 -8.34 7.20
N GLU A 156 -5.93 -9.44 7.79
CA GLU A 156 -4.52 -9.76 7.89
C GLU A 156 -4.17 -10.87 6.90
N LEU A 157 -3.19 -10.62 6.04
CA LEU A 157 -2.61 -11.61 5.17
C LEU A 157 -1.32 -12.13 5.83
N TRP A 158 -1.34 -13.40 6.18
CA TRP A 158 -0.28 -14.09 6.90
C TRP A 158 0.50 -14.98 5.94
N ARG A 159 1.79 -14.72 5.79
CA ARG A 159 2.69 -15.61 5.06
C ARG A 159 3.62 -16.31 6.03
N ARG A 160 3.41 -17.62 6.19
CA ARG A 160 4.28 -18.48 7.00
C ARG A 160 5.51 -18.88 6.18
N ARG A 161 6.71 -18.73 6.77
CA ARG A 161 7.96 -19.25 6.20
C ARG A 161 8.65 -20.24 7.15
N ILE A 162 9.58 -21.00 6.57
CA ILE A 162 10.30 -22.13 7.19
C ILE A 162 11.20 -21.70 8.36
N GLU A 163 11.53 -20.41 8.49
CA GLU A 163 12.55 -19.92 9.44
C GLU A 163 12.05 -18.78 10.34
N TRP A 164 10.99 -19.03 11.13
CA TRP A 164 10.56 -18.18 12.26
C TRP A 164 10.15 -16.74 11.95
N ARG A 165 10.18 -16.32 10.69
CA ARG A 165 9.75 -15.00 10.25
C ARG A 165 8.39 -15.10 9.57
N THR A 166 7.38 -14.59 10.25
CA THR A 166 6.05 -14.45 9.67
C THR A 166 5.87 -13.00 9.23
N ARG A 167 5.44 -12.82 7.98
CA ARG A 167 5.00 -11.52 7.47
C ARG A 167 3.51 -11.42 7.65
N VAL A 168 3.09 -10.28 8.18
CA VAL A 168 1.68 -9.94 8.33
C VAL A 168 1.46 -8.63 7.60
N LEU A 169 0.69 -8.68 6.51
CA LEU A 169 0.24 -7.50 5.80
C LEU A 169 -1.18 -7.19 6.28
N ARG A 170 -1.37 -6.06 6.97
CA ARG A 170 -2.68 -5.66 7.51
C ARG A 170 -3.29 -4.61 6.59
N LEU A 171 -4.46 -4.91 6.05
CA LEU A 171 -5.15 -4.09 5.05
C LEU A 171 -6.57 -3.82 5.51
N CYS A 172 -7.05 -2.59 5.35
CA CYS A 172 -8.48 -2.36 5.46
C CYS A 172 -9.19 -2.94 4.24
N LEU A 173 -10.48 -3.24 4.38
CA LEU A 173 -11.28 -3.80 3.30
C LEU A 173 -11.29 -2.90 2.04
N LEU A 174 -11.26 -1.58 2.21
CA LEU A 174 -11.19 -0.63 1.11
C LEU A 174 -9.88 -0.76 0.30
N SER A 175 -8.74 -1.03 0.96
CA SER A 175 -7.47 -1.30 0.27
C SER A 175 -7.55 -2.59 -0.53
N LEU A 176 -8.16 -3.64 0.03
CA LEU A 176 -8.36 -4.92 -0.68
C LEU A 176 -9.30 -4.81 -1.87
N ALA A 177 -10.25 -3.86 -1.85
CA ALA A 177 -11.19 -3.63 -2.95
C ALA A 177 -10.56 -2.96 -4.18
N ILE A 178 -9.32 -2.50 -4.10
CA ILE A 178 -8.62 -1.85 -5.22
C ILE A 178 -7.98 -2.93 -6.08
N ASP A 179 -8.30 -2.97 -7.38
CA ASP A 179 -7.58 -3.84 -8.31
C ASP A 179 -6.16 -3.34 -8.52
N ASP A 180 -5.29 -4.32 -8.67
CA ASP A 180 -3.88 -4.12 -8.85
C ASP A 180 -3.42 -4.67 -10.19
N TRP A 181 -2.83 -3.79 -10.99
CA TRP A 181 -2.26 -4.14 -12.29
C TRP A 181 -0.74 -4.10 -12.28
N SER A 182 -0.10 -3.85 -11.13
CA SER A 182 1.34 -3.94 -11.02
C SER A 182 1.78 -5.42 -11.03
N THR A 183 3.04 -5.65 -11.38
CA THR A 183 3.68 -6.96 -11.28
C THR A 183 5.05 -6.75 -10.66
N PRO A 184 5.43 -7.37 -9.52
CA PRO A 184 4.52 -8.02 -8.59
C PRO A 184 3.40 -7.08 -8.14
N THR A 185 2.30 -7.64 -7.67
CA THR A 185 1.23 -6.85 -7.04
C THR A 185 1.76 -6.20 -5.76
N VAL A 186 1.16 -5.09 -5.35
CA VAL A 186 1.40 -4.39 -4.09
C VAL A 186 1.20 -5.30 -2.88
N LEU A 187 0.34 -6.32 -3.00
CA LEU A 187 0.13 -7.37 -1.98
C LEU A 187 1.33 -8.31 -1.91
N GLU A 188 1.81 -8.78 -3.06
CA GLU A 188 3.00 -9.63 -3.14
C GLU A 188 4.23 -8.92 -2.60
N GLU A 189 4.39 -7.64 -2.92
CA GLU A 189 5.45 -6.80 -2.38
C GLU A 189 5.35 -6.70 -0.84
N GLY A 190 4.16 -6.42 -0.30
CA GLY A 190 3.98 -6.31 1.16
C GLY A 190 4.20 -7.63 1.91
N LEU A 191 4.09 -8.76 1.20
CA LEU A 191 4.32 -10.10 1.73
C LEU A 191 5.71 -10.66 1.38
N SER A 192 6.55 -9.86 0.69
CA SER A 192 7.90 -10.25 0.32
C SER A 192 8.90 -9.99 1.46
N ILE A 193 9.85 -10.91 1.65
CA ILE A 193 10.99 -10.75 2.58
C ILE A 193 12.27 -10.76 1.76
N GLY A 194 12.92 -9.61 1.64
CA GLY A 194 14.16 -9.50 0.88
C GLY A 194 13.96 -9.80 -0.60
N LEU A 195 14.89 -10.55 -1.21
CA LEU A 195 14.90 -10.85 -2.64
C LEU A 195 14.04 -12.07 -3.03
N ASP A 196 13.34 -12.65 -2.07
CA ASP A 196 12.77 -13.98 -2.24
C ASP A 196 11.32 -13.92 -2.76
N GLN A 197 11.20 -13.88 -4.09
CA GLN A 197 10.01 -13.55 -4.89
C GLN A 197 8.88 -14.60 -4.87
N GLY A 198 8.89 -15.56 -3.94
CA GLY A 198 8.01 -16.73 -4.01
C GLY A 198 6.61 -16.60 -3.41
N ALA A 199 6.09 -15.40 -3.10
CA ALA A 199 4.69 -15.28 -2.70
C ALA A 199 3.91 -14.84 -3.93
N GLU A 200 3.14 -15.76 -4.48
CA GLU A 200 2.13 -15.42 -5.47
C GLU A 200 0.84 -15.14 -4.70
N VAL A 201 0.50 -13.87 -4.55
CA VAL A 201 -0.74 -13.40 -3.94
C VAL A 201 -1.39 -12.47 -4.93
N VAL A 202 -2.01 -13.11 -5.91
CA VAL A 202 -2.77 -12.43 -6.95
C VAL A 202 -4.24 -12.60 -6.60
N LEU A 203 -4.90 -11.49 -6.27
CA LEU A 203 -6.35 -11.47 -6.16
C LEU A 203 -6.94 -11.42 -7.58
N PRO A 204 -8.13 -12.00 -7.80
CA PRO A 204 -8.87 -11.75 -9.03
C PRO A 204 -9.10 -10.24 -9.21
N LEU A 205 -9.24 -9.82 -10.47
CA LEU A 205 -9.64 -8.45 -10.81
C LEU A 205 -11.17 -8.34 -10.79
N TRP A 206 -11.70 -7.15 -10.52
CA TRP A 206 -13.12 -6.90 -10.73
C TRP A 206 -13.51 -7.19 -12.19
N PRO A 207 -14.74 -7.67 -12.45
CA PRO A 207 -15.21 -7.95 -13.81
C PRO A 207 -15.14 -6.74 -14.75
N SER A 208 -15.22 -5.53 -14.20
CA SER A 208 -15.02 -4.27 -14.92
C SER A 208 -14.59 -3.14 -13.98
N ARG A 209 -14.07 -2.05 -14.56
CA ARG A 209 -13.70 -0.84 -13.81
C ARG A 209 -14.91 -0.13 -13.22
N GLU A 210 -16.06 -0.20 -13.88
CA GLU A 210 -17.32 0.37 -13.43
C GLU A 210 -17.81 -0.33 -12.16
N VAL A 211 -17.63 -1.66 -12.07
CA VAL A 211 -17.97 -2.42 -10.86
C VAL A 211 -17.10 -1.97 -9.69
N GLN A 212 -15.77 -1.93 -9.86
CA GLN A 212 -14.88 -1.39 -8.81
C GLN A 212 -15.27 0.04 -8.42
N ALA A 213 -15.54 0.89 -9.40
CA ALA A 213 -15.92 2.29 -9.18
C ALA A 213 -17.26 2.45 -8.45
N ALA A 214 -18.16 1.47 -8.50
CA ALA A 214 -19.39 1.44 -7.72
C ALA A 214 -19.21 0.83 -6.32
N ILE A 215 -18.29 -0.13 -6.16
CA ILE A 215 -17.96 -0.75 -4.87
C ILE A 215 -17.24 0.24 -3.95
N LEU A 216 -16.26 0.99 -4.47
CA LEU A 216 -15.43 1.89 -3.63
C LEU A 216 -16.27 2.96 -2.90
N PRO A 217 -17.18 3.71 -3.55
CA PRO A 217 -18.03 4.67 -2.85
C PRO A 217 -18.94 4.03 -1.81
N ALA A 218 -19.51 2.85 -2.08
CA ALA A 218 -20.36 2.15 -1.13
C ALA A 218 -19.59 1.76 0.15
N LEU A 219 -18.34 1.30 0.01
CA LEU A 219 -17.47 1.03 1.15
C LEU A 219 -17.08 2.33 1.87
N ILE A 220 -16.72 3.39 1.14
CA ILE A 220 -16.33 4.68 1.71
C ILE A 220 -17.47 5.30 2.53
N GLU A 221 -18.68 5.29 2.00
CA GLU A 221 -19.89 5.80 2.69
C GLU A 221 -20.10 5.07 4.02
N ALA A 222 -19.93 3.75 4.03
CA ALA A 222 -20.11 2.92 5.22
C ALA A 222 -18.97 3.04 6.25
N ILE A 223 -17.73 3.20 5.78
CA ILE A 223 -16.56 3.42 6.64
C ILE A 223 -16.63 4.81 7.31
N GLY A 224 -17.12 5.80 6.56
CA GLY A 224 -17.15 7.20 6.94
C GLY A 224 -15.79 7.88 6.75
N TRP A 225 -15.83 9.16 6.37
CA TRP A 225 -14.65 9.98 6.03
C TRP A 225 -13.56 10.00 7.11
N LEU A 226 -13.94 9.99 8.39
CA LEU A 226 -13.02 9.98 9.53
C LEU A 226 -12.14 8.73 9.58
N ARG A 227 -12.62 7.60 9.04
CA ARG A 227 -11.95 6.29 9.14
C ARG A 227 -11.24 5.85 7.86
N ILE A 228 -11.42 6.55 6.73
CA ILE A 228 -10.73 6.25 5.46
C ILE A 228 -9.20 6.27 5.64
N ASN A 229 -8.73 7.17 6.50
CA ASN A 229 -7.31 7.39 6.77
C ASN A 229 -6.85 6.68 8.06
N SER A 230 -7.75 5.95 8.73
CA SER A 230 -7.39 5.22 9.93
C SER A 230 -6.46 4.09 9.56
N PHE A 231 -5.24 4.18 10.07
CA PHE A 231 -4.36 3.04 10.13
C PHE A 231 -4.75 2.24 11.36
N PRO A 232 -4.74 0.90 11.28
CA PRO A 232 -4.86 0.11 12.48
C PRO A 232 -3.69 0.52 13.38
N GLU A 233 -3.95 0.79 14.67
CA GLU A 233 -2.86 1.00 15.62
C GLU A 233 -1.90 -0.17 15.45
N THR A 234 -0.67 0.12 15.05
CA THR A 234 0.36 -0.90 14.90
C THR A 234 0.75 -1.30 16.31
N TRP A 235 0.28 -2.47 16.74
CA TRP A 235 0.63 -3.01 18.05
C TRP A 235 2.15 -3.17 18.08
N LYS A 236 2.78 -2.94 19.23
CA LYS A 236 4.24 -3.06 19.42
C LYS A 236 4.72 -4.36 18.80
N VAL A 237 5.33 -4.27 17.61
CA VAL A 237 5.65 -5.45 16.83
C VAL A 237 6.79 -6.16 17.55
N SER A 238 6.55 -7.40 17.96
CA SER A 238 7.62 -8.27 18.45
C SER A 238 8.72 -8.38 17.39
N ARG A 239 9.99 -8.52 17.80
CA ARG A 239 11.17 -8.59 16.89
C ARG A 239 11.06 -9.64 15.78
N TYR A 240 10.12 -10.57 15.89
CA TYR A 240 9.89 -11.68 14.96
C TYR A 240 8.84 -11.40 13.88
N PHE A 241 8.09 -10.31 13.99
CA PHE A 241 7.08 -9.91 13.01
C PHE A 241 7.44 -8.55 12.42
N SER A 242 7.09 -8.35 11.16
CA SER A 242 7.00 -7.02 10.57
C SER A 242 5.59 -6.85 10.06
N ILE A 243 4.86 -5.93 10.68
CA ILE A 243 3.52 -5.57 10.25
C ILE A 243 3.68 -4.39 9.31
N GLU A 244 3.34 -4.60 8.05
CA GLU A 244 3.22 -3.51 7.10
C GLU A 244 1.73 -3.14 6.99
N SER A 245 1.43 -1.85 7.01
CA SER A 245 0.09 -1.32 6.82
C SER A 245 0.13 -0.30 5.69
N LYS A 246 -0.61 -0.56 4.61
CA LYS A 246 -0.74 0.37 3.48
C LYS A 246 -2.15 0.95 3.48
N GLY A 247 -2.23 2.29 3.46
CA GLY A 247 -3.51 3.00 3.40
C GLY A 247 -4.18 2.84 2.03
N PRO A 248 -5.50 3.07 1.91
CA PRO A 248 -6.21 2.94 0.63
C PRO A 248 -5.61 3.78 -0.50
N ILE A 249 -5.22 5.03 -0.20
CA ILE A 249 -4.66 5.93 -1.22
C ILE A 249 -3.26 5.49 -1.67
N GLU A 250 -2.43 5.02 -0.74
CA GLU A 250 -1.12 4.44 -1.07
C GLU A 250 -1.29 3.18 -1.93
N MET A 251 -2.24 2.31 -1.57
CA MET A 251 -2.57 1.13 -2.36
C MET A 251 -2.98 1.50 -3.79
N ALA A 252 -3.87 2.49 -3.95
CA ALA A 252 -4.32 2.96 -5.26
C ALA A 252 -3.18 3.51 -6.13
N VAL A 253 -2.27 4.29 -5.54
CA VAL A 253 -1.09 4.83 -6.25
C VAL A 253 -0.20 3.69 -6.71
N ARG A 254 0.19 2.80 -5.79
CA ARG A 254 1.11 1.70 -6.10
C ARG A 254 0.52 0.70 -7.09
N ALA A 255 -0.80 0.51 -7.07
CA ALA A 255 -1.52 -0.33 -8.02
C ALA A 255 -1.65 0.28 -9.43
N GLY A 256 -1.23 1.54 -9.64
CA GLY A 256 -1.45 2.26 -10.89
C GLY A 256 -2.94 2.51 -11.18
N ASN A 257 -3.79 2.58 -10.14
CA ASN A 257 -5.24 2.63 -10.27
C ASN A 257 -5.77 4.07 -10.16
N LEU A 258 -5.68 4.83 -11.26
CA LEU A 258 -6.07 6.25 -11.30
C LEU A 258 -7.54 6.47 -10.89
N THR A 259 -8.45 5.57 -11.27
CA THR A 259 -9.85 5.66 -10.87
C THR A 259 -10.01 5.58 -9.36
N ALA A 260 -9.35 4.63 -8.70
CA ALA A 260 -9.35 4.53 -7.25
C ALA A 260 -8.75 5.77 -6.58
N VAL A 261 -7.63 6.30 -7.10
CA VAL A 261 -7.03 7.54 -6.59
C VAL A 261 -8.03 8.69 -6.65
N LYS A 262 -8.66 8.94 -7.79
CA LYS A 262 -9.65 10.02 -7.95
C LYS A 262 -10.82 9.85 -6.98
N THR A 263 -11.38 8.65 -6.88
CA THR A 263 -12.49 8.35 -5.97
C THR A 263 -12.08 8.62 -4.52
N LEU A 264 -10.92 8.15 -4.08
CA LEU A 264 -10.44 8.37 -2.71
C LEU A 264 -10.22 9.86 -2.40
N VAL A 265 -9.61 10.62 -3.32
CA VAL A 265 -9.38 12.06 -3.14
C VAL A 265 -10.68 12.85 -3.06
N VAL A 266 -11.65 12.59 -3.94
CA VAL A 266 -12.97 13.24 -3.92
C VAL A 266 -13.70 12.96 -2.60
N ASN A 267 -13.45 11.81 -1.98
CA ASN A 267 -14.05 11.43 -0.69
C ASN A 267 -13.17 11.79 0.53
N GLY A 268 -12.19 12.67 0.38
CA GLY A 268 -11.43 13.23 1.51
C GLY A 268 -10.31 12.33 2.04
N ALA A 269 -9.76 11.43 1.22
CA ALA A 269 -8.53 10.75 1.56
C ALA A 269 -7.39 11.77 1.76
N VAL A 270 -6.64 11.60 2.86
CA VAL A 270 -5.54 12.51 3.22
C VAL A 270 -4.34 12.20 2.34
N LEU A 271 -3.88 13.20 1.58
CA LEU A 271 -2.74 13.07 0.68
C LEU A 271 -1.38 13.14 1.37
N ARG A 272 -1.35 13.71 2.58
CA ARG A 272 -0.13 13.86 3.37
C ARG A 272 -0.05 12.72 4.37
N GLY A 273 0.82 11.74 4.08
CA GLY A 273 1.00 10.59 4.95
C GLY A 273 1.37 11.00 6.38
N ARG A 274 0.72 10.37 7.38
CA ARG A 274 1.21 10.37 8.77
C ARG A 274 2.35 9.35 8.89
N GLY A 275 3.55 9.71 8.42
CA GLY A 275 4.75 8.87 8.61
C GLY A 275 5.24 8.97 10.05
N TRP A 276 4.94 7.97 10.89
CA TRP A 276 5.11 8.11 12.34
C TRP A 276 6.46 7.68 12.91
N LEU A 277 7.34 6.91 12.24
CA LEU A 277 8.64 6.58 12.87
C LEU A 277 9.84 6.22 11.95
N TRP A 278 9.68 5.94 10.65
CA TRP A 278 10.79 5.40 9.82
C TRP A 278 10.99 6.09 8.46
N GLY A 279 10.54 7.33 8.34
CA GLY A 279 10.61 8.10 7.11
C GLY A 279 9.24 8.44 6.59
N ARG A 280 9.01 9.72 6.31
CA ARG A 280 7.77 10.21 5.70
C ARG A 280 7.77 9.78 4.24
N ARG A 281 7.25 8.58 3.93
CA ARG A 281 6.95 8.24 2.53
C ARG A 281 5.88 9.17 2.02
N THR A 282 6.22 9.95 1.01
CA THR A 282 5.26 10.80 0.32
C THR A 282 4.50 9.98 -0.71
N LEU A 283 3.22 10.30 -0.95
CA LEU A 283 2.42 9.60 -1.95
C LEU A 283 2.95 9.75 -3.38
N VAL A 284 3.85 10.70 -3.60
CA VAL A 284 4.47 10.94 -4.89
C VAL A 284 5.79 10.17 -5.07
N GLU A 285 6.28 9.44 -4.07
CA GLU A 285 7.46 8.58 -4.24
C GLU A 285 7.20 7.48 -5.26
N LEU A 286 8.23 7.21 -6.08
CA LEU A 286 8.19 6.13 -7.06
C LEU A 286 8.15 4.77 -6.33
N PRO A 287 7.17 3.90 -6.64
CA PRO A 287 7.10 2.57 -6.06
C PRO A 287 8.41 1.82 -6.24
N ARG A 288 8.84 1.16 -5.16
CA ARG A 288 9.98 0.25 -5.17
C ARG A 288 9.48 -1.15 -5.49
N LEU A 289 10.39 -2.01 -5.95
CA LEU A 289 10.14 -3.45 -6.12
C LEU A 289 8.95 -3.77 -7.05
N VAL A 290 8.67 -2.89 -8.01
CA VAL A 290 7.69 -3.11 -9.08
C VAL A 290 8.43 -3.43 -10.39
N ARG A 291 7.80 -4.20 -11.27
CA ARG A 291 8.21 -4.33 -12.68
C ARG A 291 7.54 -3.20 -13.44
N SER A 292 8.36 -2.33 -14.00
CA SER A 292 7.87 -1.29 -14.89
C SER A 292 7.33 -1.92 -16.18
N SER A 293 6.24 -1.33 -16.66
CA SER A 293 5.75 -1.49 -18.02
C SER A 293 5.33 -0.10 -18.50
N GLN A 294 5.32 0.11 -19.81
CA GLN A 294 4.91 1.41 -20.36
C GLN A 294 3.51 1.82 -19.86
N GLN A 295 2.56 0.88 -19.84
CA GLN A 295 1.20 1.14 -19.37
C GLN A 295 1.16 1.54 -17.88
N TYR A 296 1.96 0.87 -17.05
CA TYR A 296 2.05 1.19 -15.63
C TYR A 296 2.71 2.55 -15.38
N GLU A 297 3.75 2.88 -16.14
CA GLU A 297 4.42 4.19 -16.12
C GLU A 297 3.49 5.32 -16.54
N GLU A 298 2.73 5.15 -17.63
CA GLU A 298 1.72 6.12 -18.07
C GLU A 298 0.64 6.33 -17.00
N ALA A 299 0.18 5.25 -16.37
CA ALA A 299 -0.79 5.32 -15.29
C ALA A 299 -0.23 6.05 -14.05
N LEU A 300 1.00 5.74 -13.63
CA LEU A 300 1.67 6.42 -12.52
C LEU A 300 1.87 7.90 -12.80
N LEU A 301 2.33 8.28 -14.00
CA LEU A 301 2.54 9.68 -14.35
C LEU A 301 1.22 10.46 -14.34
N ALA A 302 0.13 9.84 -14.82
CA ALA A 302 -1.22 10.42 -14.74
C ALA A 302 -1.69 10.59 -13.28
N ILE A 303 -1.41 9.63 -12.41
CA ILE A 303 -1.69 9.70 -10.97
C ILE A 303 -0.91 10.85 -10.32
N TYR A 304 0.41 10.93 -10.54
CA TYR A 304 1.22 12.00 -9.94
C TYR A 304 0.82 13.37 -10.45
N THR A 305 0.53 13.51 -11.74
CA THR A 305 0.00 14.75 -12.31
C THR A 305 -1.29 15.16 -11.60
N TYR A 306 -2.20 14.22 -11.38
CA TYR A 306 -3.46 14.47 -10.68
C TYR A 306 -3.24 14.88 -9.21
N LEU A 307 -2.38 14.16 -8.48
CA LEU A 307 -2.10 14.40 -7.07
C LEU A 307 -1.42 15.74 -6.84
N VAL A 308 -0.38 16.06 -7.61
CA VAL A 308 0.37 17.32 -7.48
C VAL A 308 -0.50 18.52 -7.89
N LYS A 309 -1.41 18.35 -8.87
CA LYS A 309 -2.40 19.38 -9.20
C LYS A 309 -3.37 19.66 -8.05
N HIS A 310 -3.71 18.64 -7.24
CA HIS A 310 -4.58 18.78 -6.08
C HIS A 310 -3.86 19.34 -4.85
N ASP A 311 -2.65 18.86 -4.56
CA ASP A 311 -1.80 19.35 -3.46
C ASP A 311 -0.36 19.52 -3.95
N ARG A 312 -0.03 20.74 -4.37
CA ARG A 312 1.30 21.10 -4.89
C ARG A 312 2.42 20.84 -3.88
N SER A 313 2.13 20.88 -2.58
CA SER A 313 3.15 20.65 -1.55
C SER A 313 3.75 19.24 -1.58
N LEU A 314 3.06 18.28 -2.21
CA LEU A 314 3.56 16.92 -2.40
C LEU A 314 4.87 16.93 -3.20
N ALA A 315 5.03 17.84 -4.18
CA ALA A 315 6.23 17.94 -5.01
C ALA A 315 7.43 18.57 -4.29
N ILE A 316 7.21 19.30 -3.19
CA ILE A 316 8.27 20.05 -2.49
C ILE A 316 9.11 19.14 -1.56
N SER A 317 8.69 17.88 -1.36
CA SER A 317 9.44 16.97 -0.49
C SER A 317 10.81 16.64 -1.06
N ALA A 318 11.86 16.86 -0.27
CA ALA A 318 13.23 16.50 -0.62
C ALA A 318 13.37 15.01 -1.01
N THR A 319 12.51 14.14 -0.45
CA THR A 319 12.53 12.69 -0.71
C THR A 319 12.12 12.32 -2.14
N VAL A 320 11.46 13.21 -2.88
CA VAL A 320 10.98 12.96 -4.25
C VAL A 320 12.15 12.72 -5.21
N LEU A 321 13.17 13.57 -5.12
CA LEU A 321 14.36 13.48 -5.97
C LEU A 321 15.26 12.32 -5.53
N ASP A 322 15.41 12.10 -4.21
CA ASP A 322 16.16 10.95 -3.66
C ASP A 322 15.53 9.64 -4.15
N SER A 323 14.20 9.54 -4.06
CA SER A 323 13.46 8.38 -4.52
C SER A 323 13.62 8.15 -6.01
N ALA A 324 13.59 9.21 -6.84
CA ALA A 324 13.80 9.08 -8.27
C ALA A 324 15.23 8.63 -8.63
N ALA A 325 16.24 9.13 -7.92
CA ALA A 325 17.61 8.68 -8.11
C ALA A 325 17.80 7.22 -7.70
N GLU A 326 17.21 6.80 -6.58
CA GLU A 326 17.31 5.44 -6.07
C GLU A 326 16.56 4.42 -6.95
N THR A 327 15.38 4.79 -7.44
CA THR A 327 14.48 3.88 -8.17
C THR A 327 14.53 4.04 -9.68
N GLY A 328 15.18 5.08 -10.20
CA GLY A 328 15.29 5.38 -11.62
C GLY A 328 15.68 4.19 -12.51
N PRO A 329 16.61 3.31 -12.10
CA PRO A 329 16.96 2.11 -12.88
C PRO A 329 15.82 1.10 -13.09
N ILE A 330 14.75 1.16 -12.30
CA ILE A 330 13.56 0.30 -12.44
C ILE A 330 12.67 0.78 -13.59
N TYR A 331 12.66 2.08 -13.87
CA TYR A 331 11.73 2.71 -14.81
C TYR A 331 12.41 3.07 -16.12
N SER A 332 11.60 3.31 -17.16
CA SER A 332 12.10 3.86 -18.41
C SER A 332 12.68 5.25 -18.19
N ARG A 333 13.69 5.56 -19.00
CA ARG A 333 14.33 6.88 -19.00
C ARG A 333 13.32 7.98 -19.30
N GLY A 334 12.40 7.76 -20.24
CA GLY A 334 11.37 8.72 -20.62
C GLY A 334 10.40 9.03 -19.47
N PHE A 335 9.91 8.01 -18.77
CA PHE A 335 9.07 8.19 -17.58
C PHE A 335 9.82 8.96 -16.48
N THR A 336 11.06 8.56 -16.18
CA THR A 336 11.87 9.19 -15.13
C THR A 336 12.06 10.69 -15.39
N PHE A 337 12.37 11.07 -16.64
CA PHE A 337 12.45 12.48 -17.02
C PHE A 337 11.12 13.22 -16.88
N ALA A 338 10.02 12.64 -17.36
CA ALA A 338 8.70 13.27 -17.28
C ALA A 338 8.25 13.48 -15.82
N TYR A 339 8.50 12.49 -14.96
CA TYR A 339 8.24 12.57 -13.53
C TYR A 339 9.08 13.69 -12.87
N LEU A 340 10.38 13.73 -13.13
CA LEU A 340 11.26 14.75 -12.55
C LEU A 340 10.90 16.17 -13.03
N GLN A 341 10.55 16.31 -14.31
CA GLN A 341 10.05 17.57 -14.86
C GLN A 341 8.74 17.99 -14.18
N LEU A 342 7.78 17.07 -14.02
CA LEU A 342 6.53 17.32 -13.31
C LEU A 342 6.80 17.85 -11.89
N MET A 343 7.74 17.25 -11.16
CA MET A 343 8.07 17.68 -9.80
C MET A 343 8.74 19.06 -9.78
N LYS A 344 9.68 19.31 -10.70
CA LYS A 344 10.36 20.60 -10.87
C LYS A 344 9.36 21.73 -11.18
N ASP A 345 8.46 21.51 -12.14
CA ASP A 345 7.43 22.49 -12.53
C ASP A 345 6.49 22.83 -11.35
N ASN A 346 6.37 21.92 -10.39
CA ASN A 346 5.54 22.09 -9.20
C ASN A 346 6.32 22.53 -7.95
N GLY A 347 7.57 22.95 -8.10
CA GLY A 347 8.35 23.60 -7.04
C GLY A 347 9.30 22.68 -6.27
N ALA A 348 9.57 21.47 -6.77
CA ALA A 348 10.68 20.67 -6.26
C ALA A 348 12.01 21.39 -6.52
N THR A 349 12.78 21.65 -5.47
CA THR A 349 14.12 22.23 -5.58
C THR A 349 15.16 21.12 -5.77
N VAL A 350 15.92 21.18 -6.86
CA VAL A 350 17.06 20.28 -7.08
C VAL A 350 18.21 20.73 -6.18
N THR A 351 18.47 19.99 -5.11
CA THR A 351 19.61 20.27 -4.23
C THR A 351 20.92 19.83 -4.91
N PRO A 352 21.92 20.72 -5.03
CA PRO A 352 23.18 20.45 -5.75
C PRO A 352 23.99 19.25 -5.23
N TYR A 353 23.77 18.83 -3.99
CA TYR A 353 24.52 17.75 -3.34
C TYR A 353 24.01 16.35 -3.68
N MET A 354 22.93 16.24 -4.46
CA MET A 354 22.61 14.98 -5.10
C MET A 354 23.68 14.72 -6.15
N LEU A 355 24.73 14.01 -5.76
CA LEU A 355 25.69 13.39 -6.66
C LEU A 355 24.92 12.35 -7.47
N ILE A 356 24.27 12.84 -8.52
CA ILE A 356 23.67 12.00 -9.53
C ILE A 356 24.79 11.06 -10.01
N PRO A 357 24.57 9.73 -10.01
CA PRO A 357 25.61 8.79 -10.43
C PRO A 357 26.18 9.26 -11.77
N ALA A 358 27.50 9.22 -11.97
CA ALA A 358 28.12 9.73 -13.19
C ALA A 358 27.58 9.08 -14.49
N SER A 359 26.89 7.93 -14.38
CA SER A 359 26.14 7.29 -15.45
C SER A 359 24.85 8.02 -15.88
N TRP A 360 24.42 9.01 -15.10
CA TRP A 360 23.26 9.87 -15.32
C TRP A 360 23.73 11.32 -15.47
N THR A 361 24.70 11.58 -16.34
CA THR A 361 25.05 12.97 -16.71
C THR A 361 23.82 13.61 -17.35
N TRP A 362 23.17 14.52 -16.62
CA TRP A 362 22.04 15.32 -17.10
C TRP A 362 22.57 16.39 -18.05
N PRO A 363 22.31 16.34 -19.36
CA PRO A 363 22.80 17.36 -20.29
C PRO A 363 21.97 18.65 -20.28
N TYR A 364 21.00 18.82 -19.37
CA TYR A 364 19.94 19.84 -19.47
C TYR A 364 19.56 20.53 -18.14
N LEU A 365 20.52 20.70 -17.23
CA LEU A 365 20.33 21.49 -15.99
C LEU A 365 21.08 22.83 -16.03
N ASP A 366 21.12 23.47 -17.20
CA ASP A 366 21.45 24.89 -17.33
C ASP A 366 20.20 25.77 -17.23
#